data_AF-A0A1G6LKJ0-F1
#
_entry.id   AF-A0A1G6LKJ0-F1
#
_cell.length_a   1.000
_cell.length_b   1.000
_cell.length_c   1.000
_cell.angle_alpha   90.00
_cell.angle_beta   90.00
_cell.angle_gamma   90.00
#
_symmetry.space_group_name_H-M   'P 1'
#
loop_
_entity.id
_entity.type
_entity.pdbx_description
1 polymer ?
#
loop_
_entity_poly.entity_id
_entity_poly.type
_entity_poly.pdbx_seq_one_letter_code
_entity_poly.pdbx_strand_id
1 'polypeptide(L)'
;MFQHSNSRLTPRGRQRLVERVRAGESVSAVAREAGVSRQTAHKWIARAEAGEPLSDRRSRPSRLARLTPPDVEARVVGARRAR
;
A
#
# COMPACT_ATOMS: atom_id res chain seq x y z
N MET A 1 7.48 -12.21 5.83
CA MET A 1 6.00 -12.23 5.82
C MET A 1 5.54 -12.08 4.37
N PHE A 2 5.31 -13.19 3.66
CA PHE A 2 4.85 -13.13 2.27
C PHE A 2 3.33 -12.99 2.29
N GLN A 3 2.80 -11.82 1.91
CA GLN A 3 1.39 -11.71 1.56
C GLN A 3 1.15 -12.52 0.29
N HIS A 4 0.33 -13.56 0.37
CA HIS A 4 -0.11 -14.30 -0.79
C HIS A 4 -0.96 -13.40 -1.70
N SER A 5 -1.00 -13.70 -3.00
CA SER A 5 -1.69 -12.90 -4.03
C SER A 5 -3.17 -12.63 -3.74
N ASN A 6 -3.81 -13.53 -2.99
CA ASN A 6 -5.22 -13.44 -2.59
C ASN A 6 -5.46 -12.74 -1.24
N SER A 7 -4.42 -12.19 -0.60
CA SER A 7 -4.60 -11.48 0.67
C SER A 7 -5.43 -10.21 0.42
N ARG A 8 -6.44 -9.99 1.27
CA ARG A 8 -7.44 -8.91 1.14
C ARG A 8 -6.83 -7.51 1.07
N LEU A 9 -5.64 -7.31 1.63
CA LEU A 9 -4.95 -6.01 1.68
C LEU A 9 -3.93 -5.79 0.57
N THR A 10 -3.78 -6.74 -0.36
CA THR A 10 -2.96 -6.56 -1.57
C THR A 10 -3.59 -5.50 -2.49
N PRO A 11 -2.83 -4.92 -3.45
CA PRO A 11 -3.39 -3.99 -4.42
C PRO A 11 -4.61 -4.55 -5.16
N ARG A 12 -4.60 -5.85 -5.52
CA ARG A 12 -5.76 -6.53 -6.12
C ARG A 12 -6.94 -6.62 -5.16
N GLY A 13 -6.70 -6.93 -3.89
CA GLY A 13 -7.75 -6.93 -2.87
C GLY A 13 -8.38 -5.54 -2.66
N ARG A 14 -7.57 -4.48 -2.70
CA ARG A 14 -8.04 -3.09 -2.63
C ARG A 14 -8.86 -2.69 -3.87
N GLN A 15 -8.48 -3.14 -5.06
CA GLN A 15 -9.26 -2.94 -6.29
C GLN A 15 -10.64 -3.59 -6.18
N ARG A 16 -10.70 -4.87 -5.73
CA ARG A 16 -11.97 -5.56 -5.50
C ARG A 16 -12.87 -4.84 -4.49
N LEU A 17 -12.29 -4.29 -3.41
CA LEU A 17 -13.04 -3.48 -2.46
C LEU A 17 -13.69 -2.27 -3.14
N VAL A 18 -12.95 -1.55 -3.98
CA VAL A 18 -13.46 -0.38 -4.71
C VAL A 18 -14.55 -0.78 -5.71
N GLU A 19 -14.34 -1.86 -6.46
CA GLU A 19 -15.31 -2.39 -7.43
C GLU A 19 -16.64 -2.74 -6.77
N ARG A 20 -16.60 -3.41 -5.62
CA ARG A 20 -17.81 -3.74 -4.83
C ARG A 20 -18.57 -2.51 -4.36
N VAL A 21 -17.86 -1.49 -3.89
CA VAL A 21 -18.49 -0.23 -3.49
C VAL A 21 -19.11 0.48 -4.70
N ARG A 22 -18.44 0.47 -5.85
CA ARG A 22 -19.00 1.03 -7.10
C ARG A 22 -20.23 0.25 -7.60
N ALA A 23 -20.29 -1.05 -7.32
CA ALA A 23 -21.47 -1.88 -7.56
C ALA A 23 -22.64 -1.63 -6.59
N GLY A 24 -22.50 -0.67 -5.66
CA GLY A 24 -23.57 -0.24 -4.75
C GLY A 24 -23.50 -0.88 -3.36
N GLU A 25 -22.50 -1.71 -3.06
CA GLU A 25 -22.34 -2.24 -1.71
C GLU A 25 -21.94 -1.15 -0.70
N SER A 26 -22.43 -1.28 0.55
CA SER A 26 -22.07 -0.37 1.63
C SER A 26 -20.57 -0.40 1.93
N VAL A 27 -19.92 0.77 1.93
CA VAL A 27 -18.51 0.93 2.32
C VAL A 27 -18.23 0.29 3.68
N SER A 28 -19.16 0.40 4.63
CA SER A 28 -19.00 -0.17 5.97
C SER A 28 -18.98 -1.70 5.95
N ALA A 29 -19.82 -2.33 5.12
CA ALA A 29 -19.87 -3.78 5.00
C ALA A 29 -18.61 -4.32 4.33
N VAL A 30 -18.20 -3.72 3.21
CA VAL A 30 -17.01 -4.14 2.47
C VAL A 30 -15.73 -3.92 3.30
N ALA A 31 -15.62 -2.79 4.01
CA ALA A 31 -14.47 -2.51 4.88
C ALA A 31 -14.32 -3.56 6.01
N ARG A 32 -15.44 -3.92 6.66
CA ARG A 32 -15.48 -4.95 7.71
C ARG A 32 -15.02 -6.30 7.18
N GLU A 33 -15.50 -6.70 6.00
CA GLU A 33 -15.09 -7.97 5.38
C GLU A 33 -13.60 -7.95 4.97
N ALA A 34 -13.12 -6.82 4.45
CA ALA A 34 -11.72 -6.63 4.09
C ALA A 34 -10.77 -6.56 5.31
N GLY A 35 -11.31 -6.39 6.52
CA GLY A 35 -10.53 -6.28 7.76
C GLY A 35 -9.87 -4.91 7.93
N VAL A 36 -10.50 -3.84 7.43
CA VAL A 36 -10.01 -2.46 7.54
C VAL A 36 -11.05 -1.53 8.14
N SER A 37 -10.60 -0.39 8.66
CA SER A 37 -11.52 0.68 9.07
C SER A 37 -12.22 1.31 7.86
N ARG A 38 -13.40 1.89 8.08
CA ARG A 38 -14.13 2.68 7.07
C ARG A 38 -13.26 3.79 6.47
N GLN A 39 -12.46 4.46 7.30
CA GLN A 39 -11.57 5.54 6.86
C GLN A 39 -10.50 5.05 5.87
N THR A 40 -9.93 3.86 6.11
CA THR A 40 -8.98 3.23 5.17
C THR A 40 -9.65 2.87 3.85
N ALA A 41 -10.88 2.35 3.89
CA ALA A 41 -11.65 2.08 2.68
C ALA A 41 -11.94 3.36 1.89
N HIS A 42 -12.40 4.43 2.54
CA HIS A 42 -12.63 5.74 1.90
C HIS A 42 -11.35 6.32 1.29
N LYS A 43 -10.20 6.18 1.96
CA LYS A 43 -8.91 6.57 1.40
C LYS A 43 -8.62 5.85 0.07
N TRP A 44 -8.87 4.55 -0.01
CA TRP A 44 -8.65 3.80 -1.26
C TRP A 44 -9.65 4.18 -2.35
N ILE A 45 -10.93 4.41 -2.00
CA ILE A 45 -11.94 4.89 -2.94
C ILE A 45 -11.51 6.24 -3.53
N ALA A 46 -11.17 7.22 -2.69
CA ALA A 46 -10.74 8.54 -3.15
C ALA A 46 -9.52 8.48 -4.09
N ARG A 47 -8.58 7.57 -3.83
CA ARG A 47 -7.43 7.34 -4.73
C ARG A 47 -7.86 6.75 -6.07
N ALA A 48 -8.76 5.78 -6.07
CA ALA A 48 -9.26 5.19 -7.31
C ALA A 48 -10.04 6.19 -8.16
N GLU A 49 -10.85 7.06 -7.54
CA GLU A 49 -11.54 8.15 -8.25
C GLU A 49 -10.56 9.19 -8.82
N ALA A 50 -9.44 9.44 -8.13
CA ALA A 50 -8.37 10.29 -8.64
C ALA A 50 -7.47 9.61 -9.70
N GLY A 51 -7.76 8.37 -10.11
CA GLY A 51 -6.94 7.61 -11.06
C GLY A 51 -5.57 7.18 -10.50
N GLU A 52 -5.39 7.23 -9.18
CA GLU A 52 -4.13 6.86 -8.55
C GLU A 52 -3.96 5.34 -8.35
N PRO A 53 -2.72 4.83 -8.31
CA PRO A 53 -2.47 3.43 -8.02
C PRO A 53 -2.84 3.06 -6.58
N LEU A 54 -3.52 1.93 -6.39
CA LEU A 54 -3.86 1.37 -5.07
C LEU A 54 -2.71 0.58 -4.42
N SER A 55 -1.53 0.59 -5.04
CA SER A 55 -0.30 0.08 -4.43
C SER A 55 0.13 0.93 -3.22
N ASP A 56 0.97 0.33 -2.39
CA ASP A 56 1.62 1.06 -1.32
C ASP A 56 2.49 2.17 -1.89
N ARG A 57 2.30 3.37 -1.33
CA ARG A 57 3.23 4.47 -1.59
C ARG A 57 4.55 4.16 -0.90
N ARG A 58 5.64 4.72 -1.42
CA ARG A 58 6.93 4.64 -0.74
C ARG A 58 6.77 5.17 0.68
N SER A 59 7.15 4.38 1.68
CA SER A 59 7.19 4.82 3.08
C SER A 59 8.27 5.88 3.33
N ARG A 60 9.19 6.06 2.38
CA ARG A 60 10.25 7.08 2.45
C ARG A 60 9.66 8.48 2.17
N PRO A 61 10.08 9.51 2.92
CA PRO A 61 9.80 10.91 2.58
C PRO A 61 10.19 11.25 1.13
N SER A 62 9.48 12.23 0.55
CA SER A 62 9.77 12.75 -0.78
C SER A 62 11.13 13.42 -0.85
N ARG A 63 11.49 14.19 0.19
CA ARG A 63 12.78 14.84 0.35
C ARG A 63 13.46 14.36 1.64
N LEU A 64 14.71 13.94 1.51
CA LEU A 64 15.59 13.66 2.64
C LEU A 64 16.54 14.84 2.81
N ALA A 65 16.52 15.46 3.99
CA ALA A 65 17.42 16.57 4.28
C ALA A 65 18.89 16.13 4.40
N ARG A 66 19.11 14.88 4.84
CA ARG A 66 20.43 14.27 5.04
C ARG A 66 20.41 12.90 4.39
N LEU A 67 21.01 12.80 3.20
CA LEU A 67 21.24 11.51 2.54
C LEU A 67 22.44 10.83 3.20
N THR A 68 22.40 9.50 3.29
CA THR A 68 23.56 8.73 3.70
C THR A 68 24.67 8.92 2.67
N PRO A 69 25.92 9.19 3.08
CA PRO A 69 27.04 9.28 2.14
C PRO A 69 27.18 7.99 1.30
N PRO A 70 27.48 8.09 -0.01
CA PRO A 70 27.51 6.93 -0.91
C PRO A 70 28.46 5.79 -0.49
N ASP A 71 29.58 6.13 0.14
CA ASP A 71 30.55 5.17 0.68
C ASP A 71 29.96 4.33 1.83
N VAL A 72 29.17 4.96 2.69
CA VAL A 72 28.45 4.30 3.78
C VAL A 72 27.34 3.41 3.21
N GLU A 73 26.60 3.87 2.20
CA GLU A 73 25.60 3.04 1.52
C GLU A 73 26.23 1.79 0.88
N ALA A 74 27.37 1.95 0.20
CA ALA A 74 28.11 0.85 -0.42
C ALA A 74 28.55 -0.19 0.62
N ARG A 75 29.07 0.25 1.78
CA ARG A 75 29.46 -0.63 2.89
C ARG A 75 28.27 -1.44 3.42
N VAL A 76 27.10 -0.80 3.61
CA VAL A 76 25.88 -1.48 4.11
C VAL A 76 25.36 -2.49 3.09
N VAL A 77 25.34 -2.15 1.80
CA VAL A 77 24.90 -3.08 0.74
C VAL A 77 25.84 -4.27 0.63
N GLY A 78 27.16 -4.05 0.70
CA GLY A 78 28.16 -5.13 0.73
C GLY A 78 27.93 -6.10 1.89
N ALA A 79 27.75 -5.57 3.11
CA ALA A 79 27.46 -6.39 4.28
C ALA A 79 26.16 -7.20 4.16
N ARG A 80 25.10 -6.64 3.54
CA ARG A 80 23.83 -7.35 3.31
C ARG A 80 23.95 -8.49 2.30
N ARG A 81 24.78 -8.34 1.26
CA ARG A 81 24.97 -9.36 0.22
C ARG A 81 25.86 -10.52 0.68
N ALA A 82 26.71 -10.28 1.69
CA ALA A 82 27.59 -11.28 2.27
C ALA A 82 26.93 -12.15 3.37
N ARG A 83 25.64 -11.94 3.66
CA ARG A 83 24.84 -12.70 4.63
C ARG A 83 23.90 -13.67 3.91
#